data_AF-A0A5N6DST8-F1
#
_entry.id   AF-A0A5N6DST8-F1
#
_cell.length_a   1.000
_cell.length_b   1.000
_cell.length_c   1.000
_cell.angle_alpha   90.00
_cell.angle_beta   90.00
_cell.angle_gamma   90.00
#
_symmetry.space_group_name_H-M   'P 1'
#
loop_
_entity.id
_entity.type
_entity.pdbx_description
1 polymer ?
#
loop_
_entity_poly.entity_id
_entity_poly.type
_entity_poly.pdbx_seq_one_letter_code
_entity_poly.pdbx_strand_id
1 'polypeptide(L)'
;MIKAHQHLIIVPSRSLHLVPFHAIPFDGSVLCAHHTISYEPSASVFCRLSSINAKDSKILAIGNPSNMQRVDKYTGKKRTPRPLANAELEAMYIANMSLGSLSLTRDKATKPAVLENLPTFDIIHLATHGEVDADVPLLSAVHFANGENLTVADLMSKTLQAKLVVISACQSGEGELAGGDEIMGFSRALLAAGAQSIVVSLWPVDDQRTTLLMEEFYKALLADQPPAAALRTAQNTIRQYSEKDIEPRLGRIVNEVLKNRLVQGEDTEIAGKTSNKPISNPKYWAPFIVIGR
;
A
#
# COMPACT_ATOMS: atom_id res chain seq x y z
N MET A 1 -11.94 6.45 -29.27
CA MET A 1 -11.42 5.11 -28.91
C MET A 1 -11.46 4.85 -27.40
N ILE A 2 -10.91 5.72 -26.54
CA ILE A 2 -10.88 5.48 -25.07
C ILE A 2 -12.29 5.47 -24.43
N LYS A 3 -13.20 6.37 -24.84
CA LYS A 3 -14.57 6.48 -24.30
C LYS A 3 -15.42 5.19 -24.37
N ALA A 4 -15.08 4.25 -25.25
CA ALA A 4 -15.84 3.01 -25.44
C ALA A 4 -15.46 1.89 -24.44
N HIS A 5 -14.40 2.05 -23.66
CA HIS A 5 -13.85 0.99 -22.81
C HIS A 5 -13.99 1.37 -21.33
N GLN A 6 -14.45 0.45 -20.48
CA GLN A 6 -14.60 0.72 -19.05
C GLN A 6 -13.27 0.62 -18.28
N HIS A 7 -12.34 -0.23 -18.73
CA HIS A 7 -11.06 -0.47 -18.09
C HIS A 7 -9.92 -0.21 -19.08
N LEU A 8 -8.97 0.65 -18.69
CA LEU A 8 -7.76 0.95 -19.44
C LEU A 8 -6.55 0.36 -18.72
N ILE A 9 -5.77 -0.46 -19.43
CA ILE A 9 -4.54 -1.06 -18.94
C ILE A 9 -3.38 -0.27 -19.53
N ILE A 10 -2.59 0.37 -18.67
CA ILE A 10 -1.49 1.23 -19.06
C ILE A 10 -0.18 0.43 -18.99
N VAL A 11 0.55 0.36 -20.10
CA VAL A 11 1.91 -0.20 -20.14
C VAL A 11 2.90 0.96 -20.33
N PRO A 12 3.31 1.65 -19.25
CA PRO A 12 4.23 2.77 -19.33
C PRO A 12 5.67 2.31 -19.62
N SER A 13 6.51 3.26 -20.05
CA SER A 13 7.96 3.07 -20.17
C SER A 13 8.72 4.27 -19.64
N ARG A 14 9.87 4.03 -19.00
CA ARG A 14 10.78 5.07 -18.48
C ARG A 14 10.04 6.02 -17.53
N SER A 15 10.21 7.34 -17.70
CA SER A 15 9.59 8.37 -16.87
C SER A 15 8.06 8.31 -16.82
N LEU A 16 7.40 7.66 -17.79
CA LEU A 16 5.95 7.46 -17.75
C LEU A 16 5.49 6.59 -16.59
N HIS A 17 6.39 5.81 -15.97
CA HIS A 17 6.07 5.05 -14.75
C HIS A 17 5.68 5.94 -13.57
N LEU A 18 6.10 7.21 -13.56
CA LEU A 18 5.74 8.18 -12.52
C LEU A 18 4.46 8.96 -12.83
N VAL A 19 3.85 8.75 -14.00
CA VAL A 19 2.65 9.50 -14.40
C VAL A 19 1.42 8.87 -13.75
N PRO A 20 0.65 9.62 -12.94
CA PRO A 20 -0.62 9.16 -12.41
C PRO A 20 -1.69 9.29 -13.52
N PHE A 21 -1.69 8.39 -14.50
CA PHE A 21 -2.64 8.35 -15.62
C PHE A 21 -4.10 8.44 -15.15
N HIS A 22 -4.41 7.81 -14.03
CA HIS A 22 -5.73 7.85 -13.41
C HIS A 22 -6.16 9.26 -12.96
N ALA A 23 -5.23 10.18 -12.71
CA ALA A 23 -5.48 11.57 -12.34
C ALA A 23 -5.38 12.56 -13.51
N ILE A 24 -5.10 12.10 -14.74
CA ILE A 24 -5.01 12.99 -15.92
C ILE A 24 -6.39 13.61 -16.22
N PRO A 25 -6.47 14.91 -16.56
CA PRO A 25 -7.71 15.54 -16.99
C PRO A 25 -8.34 14.84 -18.20
N PHE A 26 -9.63 14.53 -18.12
CA PHE A 26 -10.39 13.87 -19.17
C PHE A 26 -11.88 14.22 -19.06
N ASP A 27 -12.48 14.65 -20.17
CA ASP A 27 -13.93 14.90 -20.31
C ASP A 27 -14.55 15.79 -19.20
N GLY A 28 -13.83 16.84 -18.81
CA GLY A 28 -14.28 17.79 -17.77
C GLY A 28 -14.03 17.32 -16.33
N SER A 29 -13.41 16.16 -16.13
CA SER A 29 -12.97 15.65 -14.82
C SER A 29 -11.58 15.01 -14.93
N VAL A 30 -11.32 13.95 -14.16
CA VAL A 30 -10.12 13.12 -14.23
C VAL A 30 -10.43 11.75 -14.81
N LEU A 31 -9.44 11.08 -15.38
CA LEU A 31 -9.62 9.81 -16.08
C LEU A 31 -10.28 8.73 -15.20
N CYS A 32 -9.91 8.63 -13.91
CA CYS A 32 -10.52 7.67 -12.99
C CYS A 32 -11.97 7.97 -12.61
N ALA A 33 -12.51 9.16 -12.93
CA ALA A 33 -13.93 9.43 -12.80
C ALA A 33 -14.74 8.63 -13.84
N HIS A 34 -14.14 8.32 -15.00
CA HIS A 34 -14.82 7.69 -16.13
C HIS A 34 -14.39 6.24 -16.37
N HIS A 35 -13.13 5.91 -16.08
CA HIS A 35 -12.54 4.62 -16.41
C HIS A 35 -11.84 4.00 -15.20
N THR A 36 -11.90 2.68 -15.08
CA THR A 36 -10.98 1.92 -14.23
C THR A 36 -9.61 1.91 -14.88
N ILE A 37 -8.54 2.09 -14.09
CA ILE A 37 -7.16 2.18 -14.57
C ILE A 37 -6.31 1.16 -13.82
N SER A 38 -5.61 0.30 -14.56
CA SER A 38 -4.53 -0.53 -14.02
C SER A 38 -3.25 -0.31 -14.83
N TYR A 39 -2.14 -0.75 -14.25
CA TYR A 39 -0.80 -0.62 -14.81
C TYR A 39 -0.22 -2.00 -15.02
N GLU A 40 0.61 -2.16 -16.05
CA GLU A 40 1.26 -3.44 -16.34
C GLU A 40 2.70 -3.20 -16.77
N PRO A 41 3.66 -4.04 -16.32
CA PRO A 41 5.03 -3.95 -16.80
C PRO A 41 5.18 -4.41 -18.25
N SER A 42 4.32 -5.30 -18.73
CA SER A 42 4.25 -5.74 -20.14
C SER A 42 2.96 -6.52 -20.42
N ALA A 43 2.57 -6.59 -21.70
CA ALA A 43 1.46 -7.45 -22.12
C ALA A 43 1.71 -8.94 -21.78
N SER A 44 2.95 -9.41 -21.89
CA SER A 44 3.30 -10.80 -21.54
C SER A 44 3.12 -11.13 -20.06
N VAL A 45 3.35 -10.16 -19.17
CA VAL A 45 3.09 -10.33 -17.74
C VAL A 45 1.60 -10.41 -17.50
N PHE A 46 0.83 -9.46 -18.05
CA PHE A 46 -0.63 -9.43 -17.94
C PHE A 46 -1.30 -10.75 -18.35
N CYS A 47 -0.86 -11.38 -19.46
CA CYS A 47 -1.40 -12.66 -19.92
C CYS A 47 -1.16 -13.83 -18.95
N ARG A 48 -0.20 -13.72 -18.03
CA ARG A 48 0.09 -14.76 -17.03
C ARG A 48 -0.65 -14.55 -15.71
N LEU A 49 -1.23 -13.36 -15.50
CA LEU A 49 -1.93 -13.01 -14.27
C LEU A 49 -3.40 -13.43 -14.36
N SER A 50 -3.91 -13.92 -13.24
CA SER A 50 -5.32 -14.30 -13.09
C SER A 50 -6.10 -13.19 -12.40
N SER A 51 -7.38 -13.03 -12.76
CA SER A 51 -8.28 -12.16 -11.99
C SER A 51 -8.39 -12.67 -10.57
N ILE A 52 -8.29 -11.77 -9.60
CA ILE A 52 -8.39 -12.15 -8.19
C ILE A 52 -9.80 -11.91 -7.63
N ASN A 53 -10.24 -12.82 -6.77
CA ASN A 53 -11.39 -12.61 -5.89
C ASN A 53 -10.88 -12.48 -4.45
N ALA A 54 -11.20 -11.35 -3.82
CA ALA A 54 -10.71 -10.99 -2.50
C ALA A 54 -11.73 -11.15 -1.37
N LYS A 55 -13.00 -11.47 -1.66
CA LYS A 55 -14.12 -11.41 -0.70
C LYS A 55 -13.87 -12.14 0.61
N ASP A 56 -13.33 -13.36 0.54
CA ASP A 56 -13.06 -14.22 1.71
C ASP A 56 -11.55 -14.37 1.99
N SER A 57 -10.75 -13.41 1.53
CA SER A 57 -9.30 -13.49 1.62
C SER A 57 -8.79 -13.13 3.02
N LYS A 58 -7.85 -13.92 3.53
CA LYS A 58 -7.17 -13.63 4.79
C LYS A 58 -6.09 -12.58 4.57
N ILE A 59 -6.04 -11.59 5.45
CA ILE A 59 -5.12 -10.46 5.34
C ILE A 59 -4.02 -10.59 6.40
N LEU A 60 -2.75 -10.54 5.98
CA LEU A 60 -1.62 -10.26 6.85
C LEU A 60 -1.29 -8.78 6.75
N ALA A 61 -1.58 -8.00 7.79
CA ALA A 61 -1.32 -6.57 7.82
C ALA A 61 -0.16 -6.23 8.76
N ILE A 62 0.86 -5.55 8.24
CA ILE A 62 2.03 -5.13 8.99
C ILE A 62 1.97 -3.62 9.17
N GLY A 63 2.09 -3.13 10.39
CA GLY A 63 1.94 -1.71 10.71
C GLY A 63 2.95 -1.21 11.74
N ASN A 64 3.63 -0.10 11.44
CA ASN A 64 4.49 0.62 12.39
C ASN A 64 5.45 -0.28 13.22
N PRO A 65 6.40 -1.00 12.59
CA PRO A 65 7.39 -1.78 13.33
C PRO A 65 8.22 -0.90 14.28
N SER A 66 8.62 -1.44 15.43
CA SER A 66 9.43 -0.71 16.42
C SER A 66 10.92 -0.80 16.11
N ASN A 67 11.73 0.16 16.59
CA ASN A 67 13.19 0.12 16.49
C ASN A 67 13.73 -0.12 15.05
N MET A 68 13.02 0.37 14.04
CA MET A 68 13.47 0.30 12.64
C MET A 68 14.84 0.97 12.48
N GLN A 69 15.67 0.44 11.59
CA GLN A 69 16.98 1.00 11.28
C GLN A 69 17.16 1.11 9.77
N ARG A 70 17.60 2.29 9.35
CA ARG A 70 18.11 2.55 8.02
C ARG A 70 19.62 2.71 8.09
N VAL A 71 20.34 2.04 7.19
CA VAL A 71 21.79 2.13 7.08
C VAL A 71 22.11 2.87 5.80
N ASP A 72 22.72 4.04 5.91
CA ASP A 72 23.21 4.77 4.75
C ASP A 72 24.35 3.99 4.09
N LYS A 73 24.20 3.63 2.83
CA LYS A 73 25.14 2.74 2.12
C LYS A 73 26.52 3.35 1.87
N TYR A 74 26.64 4.68 1.86
CA TYR A 74 27.90 5.38 1.59
C TYR A 74 28.69 5.66 2.88
N THR A 75 27.98 6.03 3.94
CA THR A 75 28.58 6.45 5.22
C THR A 75 28.53 5.37 6.29
N GLY A 76 27.73 4.31 6.09
CA GLY A 76 27.44 3.29 7.10
C GLY A 76 26.63 3.80 8.29
N LYS A 77 26.19 5.07 8.27
CA LYS A 77 25.51 5.69 9.41
C LYS A 77 24.11 5.11 9.57
N LYS A 78 23.82 4.64 10.78
CA LYS A 78 22.49 4.18 11.17
C LYS A 78 21.60 5.35 11.53
N ARG A 79 20.35 5.32 11.05
CA ARG A 79 19.28 6.24 11.44
C ARG A 79 18.04 5.45 11.81
N THR A 80 17.33 5.92 12.82
CA THR A 80 16.03 5.36 13.22
C THR A 80 14.93 6.19 12.58
N PRO A 81 14.15 5.65 11.63
CA PRO A 81 13.00 6.34 11.08
C PRO A 81 11.99 6.70 12.19
N ARG A 82 11.29 7.82 12.01
CA ARG A 82 10.22 8.22 12.94
C ARG A 82 9.10 7.15 13.00
N PRO A 83 8.45 6.93 14.15
CA PRO A 83 7.27 6.06 14.22
C PRO A 83 6.13 6.54 13.31
N LEU A 84 5.36 5.60 12.78
CA LEU A 84 4.21 5.82 11.88
C LEU A 84 2.91 5.37 12.57
N ALA A 85 2.46 6.13 13.57
CA ALA A 85 1.34 5.69 14.40
C ALA A 85 0.02 5.47 13.64
N ASN A 86 -0.24 6.23 12.57
CA ASN A 86 -1.42 5.98 11.72
C ASN A 86 -1.24 4.73 10.85
N ALA A 87 -0.01 4.30 10.54
CA ALA A 87 0.25 3.02 9.86
C ALA A 87 -0.04 1.82 10.78
N GLU A 88 0.19 1.97 12.10
CA GLU A 88 -0.26 0.99 13.09
C GLU A 88 -1.78 0.83 13.05
N LEU A 89 -2.47 1.97 13.11
CA LEU A 89 -3.93 2.03 13.08
C LEU A 89 -4.48 1.43 11.77
N GLU A 90 -3.89 1.78 10.63
CA GLU A 90 -4.25 1.25 9.31
C GLU A 90 -4.13 -0.27 9.27
N ALA A 91 -2.97 -0.83 9.61
CA ALA A 91 -2.75 -2.27 9.56
C ALA A 91 -3.73 -3.04 10.45
N MET A 92 -3.94 -2.55 11.67
CA MET A 92 -4.89 -3.14 12.60
C MET A 92 -6.33 -3.07 12.09
N TYR A 93 -6.72 -1.92 11.54
CA TYR A 93 -8.06 -1.73 11.01
C TYR A 93 -8.33 -2.67 9.84
N ILE A 94 -7.41 -2.71 8.88
CA ILE A 94 -7.51 -3.57 7.69
C ILE A 94 -7.57 -5.05 8.07
N ALA A 95 -6.75 -5.51 9.02
CA ALA A 95 -6.85 -6.89 9.50
C ALA A 95 -8.22 -7.21 10.10
N ASN A 96 -8.84 -6.28 10.82
CA ASN A 96 -10.16 -6.49 11.42
C ASN A 96 -11.31 -6.55 10.40
N MET A 97 -11.07 -6.18 9.14
CA MET A 97 -12.11 -6.20 8.10
C MET A 97 -12.40 -7.59 7.52
N SER A 98 -11.52 -8.58 7.75
CA SER A 98 -11.68 -9.94 7.22
C SER A 98 -11.37 -11.01 8.27
N LEU A 99 -12.19 -12.06 8.32
CA LEU A 99 -12.07 -13.13 9.30
C LEU A 99 -10.80 -13.97 9.09
N GLY A 100 -10.11 -14.30 10.18
CA GLY A 100 -8.88 -15.11 10.12
C GLY A 100 -7.66 -14.34 9.61
N SER A 101 -7.75 -13.01 9.58
CA SER A 101 -6.64 -12.09 9.31
C SER A 101 -5.77 -11.88 10.55
N LEU A 102 -4.54 -11.40 10.34
CA LEU A 102 -3.57 -11.12 11.39
C LEU A 102 -2.96 -9.74 11.18
N SER A 103 -2.80 -8.98 12.27
CA SER A 103 -1.95 -7.79 12.26
C SER A 103 -0.67 -8.02 13.06
N LEU A 104 0.47 -7.62 12.49
CA LEU A 104 1.78 -7.59 13.14
C LEU A 104 2.21 -6.14 13.27
N THR A 105 2.32 -5.65 14.51
CA THR A 105 2.68 -4.26 14.78
C THR A 105 3.79 -4.12 15.82
N ARG A 106 4.46 -2.97 15.85
CA ARG A 106 5.55 -2.66 16.79
C ARG A 106 6.57 -3.80 16.89
N ASP A 107 6.82 -4.32 18.09
CA ASP A 107 7.80 -5.37 18.35
C ASP A 107 7.42 -6.73 17.74
N LYS A 108 6.14 -6.95 17.42
CA LYS A 108 5.66 -8.18 16.76
C LYS A 108 5.95 -8.18 15.25
N ALA A 109 6.20 -7.02 14.64
CA ALA A 109 6.42 -6.87 13.21
C ALA A 109 7.87 -7.19 12.77
N THR A 110 8.39 -8.35 13.17
CA THR A 110 9.75 -8.81 12.85
C THR A 110 9.82 -9.46 11.47
N LYS A 111 11.01 -9.49 10.84
CA LYS A 111 11.19 -10.17 9.55
C LYS A 111 10.85 -11.66 9.64
N PRO A 112 11.31 -12.42 10.67
CA PRO A 112 10.95 -13.84 10.81
C PRO A 112 9.44 -14.06 10.94
N ALA A 113 8.74 -13.28 11.77
CA ALA A 113 7.30 -13.42 11.95
C ALA A 113 6.52 -13.17 10.66
N VAL A 114 6.94 -12.17 9.87
CA VAL A 114 6.34 -11.90 8.56
C VAL A 114 6.59 -13.07 7.62
N LEU A 115 7.84 -13.52 7.48
CA LEU A 115 8.21 -14.60 6.56
C LEU A 115 7.52 -15.93 6.89
N GLU A 116 7.31 -16.23 8.17
CA GLU A 116 6.58 -17.43 8.63
C GLU A 116 5.11 -17.39 8.21
N ASN A 117 4.49 -16.20 8.21
CA ASN A 117 3.09 -16.01 7.87
C ASN A 117 2.85 -15.80 6.36
N LEU A 118 3.82 -15.33 5.57
CA LEU A 118 3.62 -15.07 4.13
C LEU A 118 2.92 -16.20 3.34
N PRO A 119 3.19 -17.51 3.58
CA PRO A 119 2.55 -18.58 2.83
C PRO A 119 1.06 -18.81 3.14
N THR A 120 0.54 -18.32 4.27
CA THR A 120 -0.81 -18.64 4.76
C THR A 120 -1.87 -17.59 4.44
N PHE A 121 -1.47 -16.40 4.01
CA PHE A 121 -2.38 -15.28 3.75
C PHE A 121 -2.50 -14.97 2.27
N ASP A 122 -3.73 -14.66 1.85
CA ASP A 122 -4.07 -14.30 0.47
C ASP A 122 -3.66 -12.87 0.12
N ILE A 123 -3.72 -11.96 1.11
CA ILE A 123 -3.43 -10.54 0.95
C ILE A 123 -2.35 -10.15 1.95
N ILE A 124 -1.29 -9.51 1.46
CA ILE A 124 -0.21 -8.97 2.29
C ILE A 124 -0.31 -7.44 2.24
N HIS A 125 -0.46 -6.79 3.39
CA HIS A 125 -0.55 -5.34 3.52
C HIS A 125 0.64 -4.80 4.33
N LEU A 126 1.45 -3.93 3.74
CA LEU A 126 2.67 -3.39 4.33
C LEU A 126 2.53 -1.88 4.55
N ALA A 127 2.21 -1.49 5.78
CA ALA A 127 2.12 -0.11 6.26
C ALA A 127 3.33 0.22 7.17
N THR A 128 4.50 0.40 6.54
CA THR A 128 5.78 0.63 7.21
C THR A 128 6.63 1.65 6.43
N HIS A 129 7.86 1.95 6.85
CA HIS A 129 8.79 2.66 5.97
C HIS A 129 9.33 1.72 4.89
N GLY A 130 9.50 2.26 3.70
CA GLY A 130 10.22 1.62 2.61
C GLY A 130 11.37 2.52 2.16
N GLU A 131 12.42 1.89 1.64
CA GLU A 131 13.56 2.55 1.01
C GLU A 131 13.69 2.01 -0.41
N VAL A 132 13.87 2.93 -1.35
CA VAL A 132 14.22 2.61 -2.72
C VAL A 132 15.67 2.98 -2.94
N ASP A 133 16.44 2.04 -3.47
CA ASP A 133 17.83 2.24 -3.84
C ASP A 133 17.95 2.35 -5.36
N ALA A 134 18.16 3.57 -5.85
CA ALA A 134 18.25 3.87 -7.28
C ALA A 134 19.50 3.28 -7.95
N ASP A 135 20.60 3.15 -7.22
CA ASP A 135 21.86 2.62 -7.78
C ASP A 135 21.86 1.09 -7.82
N VAL A 136 21.27 0.46 -6.78
CA VAL A 136 21.17 -0.99 -6.65
C VAL A 136 19.72 -1.36 -6.29
N PRO A 137 18.81 -1.43 -7.27
CA PRO A 137 17.38 -1.68 -7.04
C PRO A 137 17.07 -2.92 -6.21
N LEU A 138 17.92 -3.95 -6.29
CA LEU A 138 17.83 -5.17 -5.50
C LEU A 138 17.98 -4.96 -3.97
N LEU A 139 18.58 -3.86 -3.54
CA LEU A 139 18.73 -3.48 -2.12
C LEU A 139 17.55 -2.65 -1.60
N SER A 140 16.62 -2.24 -2.46
CA SER A 140 15.37 -1.59 -2.02
C SER A 140 14.64 -2.51 -1.05
N ALA A 141 14.06 -1.96 0.01
CA ALA A 141 13.57 -2.75 1.12
C ALA A 141 12.39 -2.12 1.84
N VAL A 142 11.62 -2.97 2.53
CA VAL A 142 10.69 -2.55 3.58
C VAL A 142 11.30 -2.82 4.94
N HIS A 143 11.12 -1.88 5.87
CA HIS A 143 11.68 -1.95 7.21
C HIS A 143 10.77 -2.71 8.16
N PHE A 144 11.37 -3.54 9.01
CA PHE A 144 10.73 -4.32 10.06
C PHE A 144 11.34 -4.01 11.43
N ALA A 145 10.77 -4.65 12.45
CA ALA A 145 11.19 -4.44 13.81
C ALA A 145 12.67 -4.82 14.02
N ASN A 146 13.31 -4.22 15.02
CA ASN A 146 14.69 -4.51 15.41
C ASN A 146 15.75 -4.24 14.32
N GLY A 147 15.42 -3.37 13.36
CA GLY A 147 16.33 -3.00 12.27
C GLY A 147 16.49 -4.05 11.18
N GLU A 148 15.59 -5.02 11.13
CA GLU A 148 15.54 -6.00 10.04
C GLU A 148 14.87 -5.41 8.80
N ASN A 149 15.30 -5.86 7.62
CA ASN A 149 14.80 -5.38 6.33
C ASN A 149 14.44 -6.56 5.43
N LEU A 150 13.36 -6.43 4.66
CA LEU A 150 13.04 -7.35 3.57
C LEU A 150 13.29 -6.65 2.24
N THR A 151 14.38 -7.07 1.60
CA THR A 151 14.85 -6.51 0.34
C THR A 151 14.13 -7.11 -0.86
N VAL A 152 14.24 -6.44 -2.00
CA VAL A 152 13.83 -7.00 -3.31
C VAL A 152 14.56 -8.32 -3.58
N ALA A 153 15.87 -8.38 -3.30
CA ALA A 153 16.65 -9.61 -3.44
C ALA A 153 16.12 -10.76 -2.57
N ASP A 154 15.75 -10.47 -1.32
CA ASP A 154 15.12 -11.46 -0.44
C ASP A 154 13.82 -11.99 -1.07
N LEU A 155 12.95 -11.10 -1.55
CA LEU A 155 11.66 -11.45 -2.15
C LEU A 155 11.80 -12.32 -3.40
N MET A 156 12.80 -12.05 -4.26
CA MET A 156 13.05 -12.84 -5.47
C MET A 156 13.42 -14.30 -5.18
N SER A 157 13.92 -14.60 -3.98
CA SER A 157 14.22 -15.96 -3.52
C SER A 157 13.03 -16.68 -2.89
N LYS A 158 11.86 -16.03 -2.81
CA LYS A 158 10.66 -16.55 -2.16
C LYS A 158 9.57 -16.88 -3.17
N THR A 159 8.71 -17.81 -2.78
CA THR A 159 7.47 -18.10 -3.47
C THR A 159 6.32 -17.55 -2.64
N LEU A 160 5.61 -16.57 -3.18
CA LEU A 160 4.38 -16.00 -2.67
C LEU A 160 3.19 -16.68 -3.34
N GLN A 161 2.14 -16.94 -2.56
CA GLN A 161 0.82 -17.34 -3.07
C GLN A 161 -0.20 -16.19 -2.92
N ALA A 162 0.29 -14.97 -2.72
CA ALA A 162 -0.53 -13.81 -2.48
C ALA A 162 -1.33 -13.41 -3.73
N LYS A 163 -2.64 -13.29 -3.57
CA LYS A 163 -3.53 -12.68 -4.57
C LYS A 163 -3.23 -11.19 -4.71
N LEU A 164 -2.93 -10.51 -3.60
CA LEU A 164 -2.66 -9.07 -3.59
C LEU A 164 -1.56 -8.73 -2.59
N VAL A 165 -0.62 -7.88 -3.00
CA VAL A 165 0.34 -7.23 -2.11
C VAL A 165 0.11 -5.73 -2.13
N VAL A 166 -0.20 -5.13 -0.99
CA VAL A 166 -0.37 -3.69 -0.83
C VAL A 166 0.85 -3.13 -0.12
N ILE A 167 1.57 -2.24 -0.80
CA ILE A 167 2.71 -1.51 -0.26
C ILE A 167 2.25 -0.10 0.06
N SER A 168 1.76 0.08 1.28
CA SER A 168 1.46 1.37 1.90
C SER A 168 2.71 1.98 2.56
N ALA A 169 3.88 1.73 1.94
CA ALA A 169 5.18 2.01 2.52
C ALA A 169 5.92 3.10 1.73
N CYS A 170 5.75 4.36 2.15
CA CYS A 170 6.52 5.56 1.73
C CYS A 170 6.10 6.79 2.58
N GLN A 171 5.71 6.59 3.85
CA GLN A 171 4.94 7.58 4.61
C GLN A 171 5.74 8.79 5.16
N SER A 172 7.05 8.86 4.92
CA SER A 172 7.90 9.86 5.57
C SER A 172 8.47 10.93 4.63
N GLY A 173 8.51 10.68 3.32
CA GLY A 173 9.26 11.56 2.41
C GLY A 173 10.74 11.70 2.78
N GLU A 174 11.26 10.82 3.65
CA GLU A 174 12.66 10.73 4.07
C GLU A 174 13.47 9.81 3.14
N GLY A 175 12.79 9.15 2.20
CA GLY A 175 13.39 8.47 1.06
C GLY A 175 13.49 9.40 -0.15
N GLU A 176 14.53 9.22 -0.97
CA GLU A 176 14.63 9.91 -2.25
C GLU A 176 13.44 9.52 -3.13
N LEU A 177 13.01 10.44 -4.01
CA LEU A 177 11.99 10.14 -5.01
C LEU A 177 12.51 8.98 -5.86
N ALA A 178 11.88 7.82 -5.70
CA ALA A 178 12.18 6.68 -6.54
C ALA A 178 12.02 7.05 -8.01
N GLY A 179 13.00 6.70 -8.84
CA GLY A 179 12.80 6.68 -10.28
C GLY A 179 11.64 5.75 -10.62
N GLY A 180 10.85 6.08 -11.65
CA GLY A 180 9.70 5.27 -12.04
C GLY A 180 10.04 3.80 -12.36
N ASP A 181 11.25 3.55 -12.85
CA ASP A 181 11.74 2.20 -13.13
C ASP A 181 12.02 1.38 -11.85
N GLU A 182 12.28 2.04 -10.72
CA GLU A 182 12.61 1.38 -9.45
C GLU A 182 11.35 0.86 -8.74
N ILE A 183 10.28 1.65 -8.73
CA ILE A 183 8.94 1.20 -8.27
C ILE A 183 8.54 -0.03 -9.06
N MET A 184 8.75 0.00 -10.39
CA MET A 184 8.51 -1.16 -11.24
C MET A 184 9.45 -2.32 -10.94
N GLY A 185 10.70 -2.06 -10.54
CA GLY A 185 11.65 -3.09 -10.09
C GLY A 185 11.12 -3.87 -8.89
N PHE A 186 10.63 -3.17 -7.86
CA PHE A 186 10.03 -3.79 -6.68
C PHE A 186 8.76 -4.57 -7.04
N SER A 187 7.87 -3.99 -7.86
CA SER A 187 6.65 -4.66 -8.30
C SER A 187 6.96 -5.90 -9.15
N ARG A 188 7.96 -5.84 -10.04
CA ARG A 188 8.39 -7.00 -10.85
C ARG A 188 8.90 -8.13 -9.98
N ALA A 189 9.64 -7.84 -8.92
CA ALA A 189 10.12 -8.87 -8.00
C ALA A 189 8.97 -9.56 -7.25
N LEU A 190 7.96 -8.82 -6.81
CA LEU A 190 6.77 -9.39 -6.20
C LEU A 190 5.95 -10.25 -7.18
N LEU A 191 5.77 -9.78 -8.42
CA LEU A 191 5.10 -10.57 -9.47
C LEU A 191 5.90 -11.85 -9.79
N ALA A 192 7.23 -11.75 -9.86
CA ALA A 192 8.11 -12.90 -10.08
C ALA A 192 8.09 -13.88 -8.90
N ALA A 193 7.94 -13.38 -7.67
CA ALA A 193 7.76 -14.20 -6.48
C ALA A 193 6.38 -14.87 -6.45
N GLY A 194 5.39 -14.41 -7.23
CA GLY A 194 4.09 -15.09 -7.39
C GLY A 194 2.87 -14.24 -7.04
N ALA A 195 3.04 -12.97 -6.65
CA ALA A 195 1.92 -12.06 -6.44
C ALA A 195 1.09 -11.88 -7.72
N GLN A 196 -0.24 -11.92 -7.62
CA GLN A 196 -1.12 -11.73 -8.78
C GLN A 196 -1.45 -10.26 -9.07
N SER A 197 -1.42 -9.43 -8.02
CA SER A 197 -1.77 -8.02 -8.07
C SER A 197 -0.98 -7.27 -7.00
N ILE A 198 -0.68 -6.00 -7.28
CA ILE A 198 0.11 -5.15 -6.40
C ILE A 198 -0.53 -3.77 -6.34
N VAL A 199 -0.69 -3.22 -5.15
CA VAL A 199 -1.00 -1.80 -4.94
C VAL A 199 0.24 -1.13 -4.37
N VAL A 200 0.69 -0.05 -4.99
CA VAL A 200 1.90 0.67 -4.55
C VAL A 200 1.72 2.17 -4.78
N SER A 201 2.36 2.99 -3.93
CA SER A 201 2.37 4.44 -4.10
C SER A 201 3.47 4.91 -5.07
N LEU A 202 3.14 5.90 -5.89
CA LEU A 202 4.04 6.56 -6.83
C LEU A 202 4.94 7.61 -6.15
N TRP A 203 4.53 8.13 -4.99
CA TRP A 203 5.25 9.15 -4.23
C TRP A 203 4.96 9.04 -2.73
N PRO A 204 5.73 9.73 -1.88
CA PRO A 204 5.50 9.75 -0.45
C PRO A 204 4.10 10.22 -0.04
N VAL A 205 3.44 9.43 0.80
CA VAL A 205 2.04 9.61 1.17
C VAL A 205 1.88 10.14 2.60
N ASP A 206 0.77 10.85 2.82
CA ASP A 206 0.35 11.28 4.15
C ASP A 206 -0.37 10.13 4.86
N ASP A 207 0.06 9.83 6.08
CA ASP A 207 -0.34 8.64 6.83
C ASP A 207 -1.85 8.59 7.10
N GLN A 208 -2.45 9.70 7.53
CA GLN A 208 -3.89 9.82 7.81
C GLN A 208 -4.75 9.59 6.57
N ARG A 209 -4.41 10.25 5.47
CA ARG A 209 -5.19 10.16 4.22
C ARG A 209 -5.04 8.78 3.59
N THR A 210 -3.88 8.16 3.78
CA THR A 210 -3.64 6.78 3.36
C THR A 210 -4.53 5.81 4.14
N THR A 211 -4.67 6.00 5.45
CA THR A 211 -5.59 5.17 6.26
C THR A 211 -7.03 5.23 5.73
N LEU A 212 -7.53 6.43 5.41
CA LEU A 212 -8.88 6.58 4.85
C LEU A 212 -9.01 5.99 3.44
N LEU A 213 -7.99 6.18 2.58
CA LEU A 213 -7.98 5.62 1.23
C LEU A 213 -7.96 4.09 1.27
N MET A 214 -7.13 3.51 2.15
CA MET A 214 -7.02 2.07 2.32
C MET A 214 -8.30 1.48 2.91
N GLU A 215 -8.95 2.16 3.86
CA GLU A 215 -10.27 1.76 4.32
C GLU A 215 -11.26 1.63 3.14
N GLU A 216 -11.41 2.67 2.33
CA GLU A 216 -12.38 2.65 1.21
C GLU A 216 -11.99 1.64 0.14
N PHE A 217 -10.69 1.44 -0.07
CA PHE A 217 -10.15 0.40 -0.96
C PHE A 217 -10.54 -1.00 -0.48
N TYR A 218 -10.29 -1.33 0.78
CA TYR A 218 -10.60 -2.65 1.32
C TYR A 218 -12.11 -2.89 1.43
N LYS A 219 -12.92 -1.87 1.74
CA LYS A 219 -14.39 -1.99 1.70
C LYS A 219 -14.86 -2.43 0.32
N ALA A 220 -14.37 -1.78 -0.74
CA ALA A 220 -14.74 -2.12 -2.11
C ALA A 220 -14.17 -3.48 -2.54
N LEU A 221 -12.92 -3.77 -2.18
CA LEU A 221 -12.23 -5.02 -2.50
C LEU A 221 -12.92 -6.24 -1.88
N LEU A 222 -13.26 -6.17 -0.60
CA LEU A 222 -13.96 -7.24 0.12
C LEU A 222 -15.45 -7.33 -0.28
N ALA A 223 -15.98 -6.29 -0.92
CA ALA A 223 -17.28 -6.30 -1.61
C ALA A 223 -17.18 -6.84 -3.05
N ASP A 224 -16.18 -7.67 -3.34
CA ASP A 224 -15.99 -8.39 -4.61
C ASP A 224 -15.63 -7.50 -5.83
N GLN A 225 -15.17 -6.27 -5.60
CA GLN A 225 -14.57 -5.48 -6.68
C GLN A 225 -13.13 -5.91 -6.94
N PRO A 226 -12.72 -6.07 -8.22
CA PRO A 226 -11.31 -6.28 -8.56
C PRO A 226 -10.43 -5.10 -8.07
N PRO A 227 -9.13 -5.32 -7.79
CA PRO A 227 -8.26 -4.30 -7.18
C PRO A 227 -8.29 -2.95 -7.89
N ALA A 228 -8.21 -2.91 -9.22
CA ALA A 228 -8.24 -1.66 -9.97
C ALA A 228 -9.58 -0.90 -9.80
N ALA A 229 -10.70 -1.63 -9.75
CA ALA A 229 -12.03 -1.04 -9.53
C ALA A 229 -12.21 -0.58 -8.08
N ALA A 230 -11.73 -1.37 -7.12
CA ALA A 230 -11.73 -1.02 -5.70
C ALA A 230 -10.91 0.25 -5.44
N LEU A 231 -9.72 0.37 -6.06
CA LEU A 231 -8.88 1.55 -5.93
C LEU A 231 -9.56 2.76 -6.57
N ARG A 232 -10.16 2.61 -7.76
CA ARG A 232 -10.96 3.68 -8.37
C ARG A 232 -12.08 4.17 -7.45
N THR A 233 -12.79 3.25 -6.80
CA THR A 233 -13.85 3.58 -5.83
C THR A 233 -13.27 4.42 -4.70
N ALA A 234 -12.18 3.97 -4.07
CA ALA A 234 -11.50 4.69 -3.00
C ALA A 234 -11.05 6.09 -3.43
N GLN A 235 -10.39 6.21 -4.59
CA GLN A 235 -9.89 7.48 -5.12
C GLN A 235 -11.01 8.49 -5.38
N ASN A 236 -12.12 8.04 -5.97
CA ASN A 236 -13.27 8.91 -6.23
C ASN A 236 -14.01 9.31 -4.95
N THR A 237 -14.04 8.44 -3.92
CA THR A 237 -14.59 8.76 -2.61
C THR A 237 -13.73 9.79 -1.89
N ILE A 238 -12.42 9.54 -1.76
CA ILE A 238 -11.50 10.43 -1.03
C ILE A 238 -11.42 11.81 -1.68
N ARG A 239 -11.43 11.91 -3.01
CA ARG A 239 -11.41 13.21 -3.71
C ARG A 239 -12.61 14.12 -3.37
N GLN A 240 -13.72 13.53 -2.93
CA GLN A 240 -14.93 14.27 -2.54
C GLN A 240 -14.91 14.70 -1.06
N TYR A 241 -13.99 14.19 -0.26
CA TYR A 241 -13.89 14.58 1.14
C TYR A 241 -13.36 16.00 1.29
N SER A 242 -13.90 16.71 2.28
CA SER A 242 -13.38 17.98 2.77
C SER A 242 -12.50 17.75 4.00
N GLU A 243 -11.74 18.78 4.40
CA GLU A 243 -10.92 18.71 5.62
C GLU A 243 -11.74 18.38 6.87
N LYS A 244 -13.01 18.82 6.91
CA LYS A 244 -13.94 18.56 8.03
C LYS A 244 -14.36 17.10 8.14
N ASP A 245 -14.20 16.32 7.07
CA ASP A 245 -14.58 14.91 7.04
C ASP A 245 -13.48 13.98 7.59
N ILE A 246 -12.22 14.45 7.65
CA ILE A 246 -11.06 13.60 8.01
C ILE A 246 -11.15 13.15 9.46
N GLU A 247 -11.21 14.11 10.39
CA GLU A 247 -11.11 13.85 11.82
C GLU A 247 -12.24 12.94 12.35
N PRO A 248 -13.53 13.17 12.00
CA PRO A 248 -14.60 12.27 12.44
C PRO A 248 -14.43 10.83 11.94
N ARG A 249 -13.93 10.66 10.70
CA ARG A 249 -13.73 9.34 10.09
C ARG A 249 -12.56 8.59 10.73
N LEU A 250 -11.44 9.27 10.94
CA LEU A 250 -10.31 8.69 11.69
C LEU A 250 -10.72 8.35 13.12
N GLY A 251 -11.46 9.22 13.79
CA GLY A 251 -11.99 8.97 15.14
C GLY A 251 -12.85 7.69 15.20
N ARG A 252 -13.66 7.43 14.16
CA ARG A 252 -14.40 6.16 14.06
C ARG A 252 -13.47 4.96 13.93
N ILE A 253 -12.46 5.02 13.05
CA ILE A 253 -11.47 3.94 12.87
C ILE A 253 -10.75 3.65 14.19
N VAL A 254 -10.28 4.69 14.89
CA VAL A 254 -9.64 4.56 16.21
C VAL A 254 -10.57 3.85 17.19
N ASN A 255 -11.82 4.28 17.28
CA ASN A 255 -12.79 3.67 18.20
C ASN A 255 -13.09 2.20 17.87
N GLU A 256 -13.17 1.83 16.59
CA GLU A 256 -13.38 0.44 16.17
C GLU A 256 -12.17 -0.44 16.53
N VAL A 257 -10.95 0.05 16.29
CA VAL A 257 -9.72 -0.67 16.65
C VAL A 257 -9.60 -0.83 18.17
N LEU A 258 -9.86 0.23 18.95
CA LEU A 258 -9.81 0.18 20.42
C LEU A 258 -10.83 -0.80 21.00
N LYS A 259 -12.06 -0.82 20.48
CA LYS A 259 -13.08 -1.79 20.90
C LYS A 259 -12.61 -3.23 20.68
N ASN A 260 -12.00 -3.52 19.54
CA ASN A 260 -11.48 -4.85 19.24
C ASN A 260 -10.30 -5.22 20.14
N ARG A 261 -9.36 -4.30 20.42
CA ARG A 261 -8.27 -4.53 21.37
C ARG A 261 -8.75 -4.80 22.78
N LEU A 262 -9.76 -4.06 23.25
CA LEU A 262 -10.38 -4.30 24.56
C LEU A 262 -10.98 -5.72 24.65
N VAL A 263 -11.59 -6.21 23.57
CA VAL A 263 -12.09 -7.59 23.48
C VAL A 263 -10.94 -8.62 23.49
N GLN A 264 -9.78 -8.27 22.92
CA GLN A 264 -8.59 -9.14 22.84
C GLN A 264 -7.62 -9.01 24.02
N GLY A 265 -7.87 -8.10 24.97
CA GLY A 265 -7.02 -7.87 26.14
C GLY A 265 -5.68 -7.20 25.85
N GLU A 266 -5.59 -6.40 24.78
CA GLU A 266 -4.36 -5.70 24.38
C GLU A 266 -4.30 -4.22 24.84
N ASP A 267 -3.09 -3.65 24.92
CA ASP A 267 -2.83 -2.23 25.29
C ASP A 267 -3.56 -1.23 24.37
N THR A 268 -4.12 -0.17 24.96
CA THR A 268 -5.02 0.78 24.26
C THR A 268 -4.34 2.04 23.74
N GLU A 269 -3.01 2.16 23.79
CA GLU A 269 -2.31 3.34 23.28
C GLU A 269 -2.22 3.36 21.74
N ILE A 270 -2.91 4.33 21.11
CA ILE A 270 -2.79 4.64 19.68
C ILE A 270 -2.51 6.14 19.53
N ALA A 271 -1.38 6.49 18.91
CA ALA A 271 -0.93 7.87 18.76
C ALA A 271 -1.30 8.47 17.39
N GLY A 272 -2.57 8.52 17.03
CA GLY A 272 -3.00 9.20 15.79
C GLY A 272 -2.80 10.71 15.87
N LYS A 273 -2.20 11.33 14.85
CA LYS A 273 -2.16 12.80 14.68
C LYS A 273 -3.07 13.22 13.52
N THR A 274 -3.55 14.47 13.53
CA THR A 274 -4.39 15.09 12.49
C THR A 274 -3.64 16.19 11.71
N SER A 275 -3.93 16.38 10.41
CA SER A 275 -3.30 17.39 9.53
C SER A 275 -4.32 18.12 8.64
N ASN A 276 -4.32 19.47 8.71
CA ASN A 276 -5.21 20.37 7.95
C ASN A 276 -4.68 20.73 6.56
N LYS A 277 -4.71 19.80 5.59
CA LYS A 277 -4.41 20.11 4.17
C LYS A 277 -5.55 19.71 3.24
N PRO A 278 -5.79 20.45 2.14
CA PRO A 278 -6.94 20.20 1.28
C PRO A 278 -6.82 18.87 0.53
N ILE A 279 -7.85 18.03 0.60
CA ILE A 279 -7.85 16.68 0.02
C ILE A 279 -8.06 16.69 -1.50
N SER A 280 -8.60 17.76 -2.07
CA SER A 280 -8.88 17.85 -3.51
C SER A 280 -7.64 17.75 -4.40
N ASN A 281 -6.45 18.06 -3.86
CA ASN A 281 -5.19 17.95 -4.60
C ASN A 281 -4.85 16.47 -4.89
N PRO A 282 -4.57 16.08 -6.15
CA PRO A 282 -4.18 14.72 -6.54
C PRO A 282 -3.06 14.11 -5.69
N LYS A 283 -2.17 14.93 -5.13
CA LYS A 283 -1.12 14.47 -4.20
C LYS A 283 -1.66 13.57 -3.09
N TYR A 284 -2.90 13.77 -2.65
CA TYR A 284 -3.48 13.09 -1.49
C TYR A 284 -4.42 11.93 -1.81
N TRP A 285 -4.99 11.87 -3.01
CA TRP A 285 -5.94 10.81 -3.39
C TRP A 285 -5.45 9.96 -4.57
N ALA A 286 -4.47 10.41 -5.34
CA ALA A 286 -3.90 9.71 -6.49
C ALA A 286 -2.49 9.10 -6.30
N PRO A 287 -1.94 8.88 -5.08
CA PRO A 287 -0.60 8.29 -4.98
C PRO A 287 -0.57 6.83 -5.41
N PHE A 288 -1.63 6.07 -5.18
CA PHE A 288 -1.62 4.63 -5.40
C PHE A 288 -1.98 4.24 -6.83
N ILE A 289 -1.33 3.19 -7.32
CA ILE A 289 -1.67 2.51 -8.56
C ILE A 289 -1.82 1.01 -8.30
N VAL A 290 -2.58 0.34 -9.16
CA VAL A 290 -2.66 -1.13 -9.21
C VAL A 290 -1.81 -1.63 -10.37
N ILE A 291 -0.95 -2.59 -10.09
CA ILE A 291 -0.18 -3.36 -11.08
C ILE A 291 -0.66 -4.81 -11.03
N GLY A 292 -1.14 -5.36 -12.15
CA GLY A 292 -1.71 -6.70 -12.19
C GLY A 292 -3.24 -6.74 -12.34
N ARG A 293 -3.83 -7.91 -12.06
CA ARG A 293 -5.25 -8.21 -12.27
C ARG A 293 -6.08 -8.26 -10.99
#